data_AF-A0A0G0GRD9-F1
#
_entry.id   AF-A0A0G0GRD9-F1
#
_cell.length_a   1.000
_cell.length_b   1.000
_cell.length_c   1.000
_cell.angle_alpha   90.00
_cell.angle_beta   90.00
_cell.angle_gamma   90.00
#
_symmetry.space_group_name_H-M   'P 1'
#
loop_
_entity.id
_entity.type
_entity.pdbx_description
1 polymer ?
#
loop_
_entity_poly.entity_id
_entity_poly.type
_entity_poly.pdbx_seq_one_letter_code
_entity_poly.pdbx_strand_id
1 'polypeptide(L)' 'MLVQLRPNISVSMAAQLFNGGSANVILAEFPELEEFLCGDSFWSDGYFAETVGKCDKEIIKKYVQNQ' A
#
# COMPACT_ATOMS: atom_id res chain seq x y z
N MET A 1 -1.63 -7.60 -2.29
CA MET A 1 -0.85 -6.84 -3.29
C MET A 1 0.63 -6.93 -2.92
N LEU A 2 1.53 -7.15 -3.88
CA LEU A 2 2.98 -7.10 -3.65
C LEU A 2 3.52 -5.80 -4.25
N VAL A 3 4.12 -4.94 -3.43
CA VAL A 3 4.60 -3.62 -3.87
C VAL A 3 6.03 -3.39 -3.41
N GLN A 4 6.82 -2.75 -4.26
CA GLN A 4 8.14 -2.23 -3.90
C GLN A 4 8.01 -0.72 -3.65
N LEU A 5 8.18 -0.30 -2.40
CA LEU A 5 8.11 1.10 -2.00
C LEU A 5 9.51 1.70 -1.88
N ARG A 6 9.63 3.00 -2.13
CA ARG A 6 10.85 3.73 -1.77
C ARG A 6 10.96 3.79 -0.24
N PRO A 7 12.17 3.71 0.34
CA PRO A 7 12.34 3.71 1.80
C PRO A 7 11.83 4.96 2.53
N ASN A 8 11.65 6.07 1.81
CA ASN A 8 11.11 7.33 2.36
C ASN A 8 9.57 7.39 2.37
N ILE A 9 8.88 6.36 1.88
CA ILE A 9 7.42 6.27 1.89
C ILE A 9 7.02 5.32 3.02
N SER A 10 6.19 5.78 3.95
CA SER A 10 5.64 4.90 4.99
C SER A 10 4.62 3.93 4.40
N VAL A 11 4.50 2.74 5.01
CA VAL A 11 3.47 1.75 4.64
C VAL A 11 2.07 2.34 4.77
N SER A 12 1.82 3.15 5.81
CA SER A 12 0.54 3.83 6.03
C SER A 12 0.18 4.80 4.91
N MET A 13 1.16 5.58 4.43
CA MET A 13 0.94 6.51 3.32
C MET A 13 0.62 5.76 2.03
N ALA A 14 1.35 4.66 1.76
CA ALA A 14 1.07 3.82 0.60
C ALA A 14 -0.34 3.22 0.67
N ALA A 15 -0.73 2.64 1.81
CA ALA A 15 -2.08 2.09 2.02
C ALA A 15 -3.18 3.14 1.85
N GLN A 16 -2.98 4.35 2.38
CA GLN A 16 -3.91 5.46 2.21
C GLN A 16 -4.07 5.84 0.73
N LEU A 17 -2.97 5.96 -0.01
CA LEU A 17 -3.01 6.29 -1.43
C LEU A 17 -3.72 5.21 -2.25
N PHE A 18 -3.47 3.93 -1.93
CA PHE A 18 -4.12 2.83 -2.61
C PHE A 18 -5.62 2.79 -2.33
N ASN A 19 -6.01 2.79 -1.06
CA ASN A 19 -7.42 2.66 -0.69
C ASN A 19 -8.20 3.94 -1.07
N GLY A 20 -7.71 5.12 -0.69
CA GLY A 20 -8.39 6.39 -0.97
C GLY A 20 -8.39 6.74 -2.46
N GLY A 21 -7.27 6.51 -3.15
CA GLY A 21 -7.17 6.77 -4.59
C GLY A 21 -8.08 5.85 -5.41
N SER A 22 -8.09 4.55 -5.10
CA SER A 22 -8.98 3.61 -5.79
C SER A 22 -10.45 3.86 -5.49
N ALA A 23 -10.81 4.13 -4.23
CA ALA A 23 -12.19 4.45 -3.85
C ALA A 23 -12.72 5.67 -4.63
N ASN A 24 -11.92 6.74 -4.74
CA ASN A 24 -12.30 7.94 -5.47
C ASN A 24 -12.57 7.65 -6.95
N VAL A 25 -11.67 6.94 -7.61
CA VAL A 25 -11.84 6.58 -9.04
C VAL A 25 -13.07 5.68 -9.24
N ILE A 26 -13.24 4.66 -8.39
CA ILE A 26 -14.35 3.72 -8.50
C ILE A 26 -15.69 4.44 -8.29
N LEU A 27 -15.81 5.29 -7.27
CA LEU A 27 -17.05 6.02 -7.01
C LEU A 27 -17.37 7.04 -8.11
N ALA A 28 -16.34 7.63 -8.75
CA ALA A 28 -16.53 8.52 -9.89
C ALA A 28 -16.98 7.79 -11.16
N GLU A 29 -16.51 6.56 -11.39
CA GLU A 29 -16.89 5.75 -12.56
C GLU A 29 -18.21 4.99 -12.38
N PHE A 30 -18.56 4.62 -11.14
CA PHE A 30 -19.72 3.79 -10.80
C PHE A 30 -20.52 4.40 -9.64
N PRO A 31 -21.23 5.53 -9.86
CA PRO A 31 -21.99 6.22 -8.82
C PRO A 31 -23.13 5.35 -8.24
N GLU A 32 -23.62 4.34 -8.98
CA GLU A 32 -24.60 3.38 -8.50
C GLU A 32 -24.11 2.55 -7.30
N LEU A 33 -22.80 2.50 -7.04
CA LEU A 33 -22.25 1.77 -5.91
C LEU A 33 -22.56 2.44 -4.56
N GLU A 34 -22.88 3.74 -4.54
CA GLU A 34 -23.22 4.46 -3.31
C GLU A 34 -24.40 3.83 -2.56
N GLU A 35 -25.39 3.29 -3.28
CA GLU A 35 -26.56 2.63 -2.67
C GLU A 35 -26.20 1.35 -1.90
N PHE A 36 -25.06 0.74 -2.23
CA PHE A 36 -24.59 -0.50 -1.60
C PHE A 36 -23.54 -0.25 -0.51
N LEU A 37 -23.03 0.97 -0.38
CA LEU A 37 -22.12 1.34 0.69
C LEU A 37 -22.91 1.60 1.97
N CYS A 38 -22.73 0.73 2.97
CA CYS A 38 -23.22 0.99 4.32
C CYS A 38 -22.27 1.98 5.03
N GLY A 39 -22.44 3.28 4.77
CA GLY A 39 -21.70 4.37 5.39
C GLY A 39 -20.71 5.07 4.45
N ASP A 40 -19.80 5.86 5.01
CA ASP A 40 -18.96 6.80 4.24
C ASP A 40 -17.66 6.19 3.68
N SER A 41 -17.42 4.89 3.92
CA SER A 41 -16.16 4.22 3.56
C SER A 41 -16.37 3.13 2.52
N PHE A 42 -15.68 3.25 1.38
CA PHE A 42 -15.65 2.22 0.34
C PHE A 42 -14.86 0.97 0.77
N TRP A 43 -13.73 1.19 1.47
CA TRP A 43 -12.88 0.13 2.01
C TRP A 43 -13.03 0.02 3.52
N SER A 44 -12.62 -1.11 4.10
CA SER A 44 -12.44 -1.21 5.55
C SER A 44 -11.40 -0.20 6.04
N ASP A 45 -11.62 0.36 7.23
CA ASP A 45 -10.71 1.31 7.87
C ASP A 45 -9.31 0.72 8.13
N GLY A 46 -9.18 -0.60 8.17
CA GLY A 46 -7.94 -1.31 8.40
C GLY A 46 -7.23 -1.76 7.12
N TYR A 47 -5.91 -1.96 7.22
CA TYR A 47 -5.12 -2.66 6.21
C TYR A 47 -4.14 -3.62 6.91
N PHE A 48 -3.77 -4.68 6.20
CA PHE A 48 -2.72 -5.62 6.61
C PHE A 48 -1.51 -5.47 5.71
N ALA A 49 -0.32 -5.44 6.29
CA ALA A 49 0.95 -5.36 5.57
C ALA A 49 2.00 -6.24 6.23
N GLU A 50 2.76 -6.95 5.41
CA GLU A 50 3.87 -7.80 5.82
C GLU A 50 5.07 -7.55 4.89
N THR A 51 6.28 -7.61 5.44
CA THR A 51 7.51 -7.45 4.65
C THR A 51 7.85 -8.74 3.93
N VAL A 52 8.27 -8.61 2.66
CA VAL A 52 8.73 -9.74 1.85
C VAL A 52 10.14 -9.42 1.36
N GLY A 53 11.09 -10.33 1.60
CA GLY A 53 12.46 -10.14 1.14
C GLY A 53 13.38 -11.34 1.45
N LYS A 54 14.39 -11.52 0.60
CA LYS A 54 15.49 -12.46 0.85
C LYS A 54 16.66 -11.69 1.48
N CYS A 55 17.01 -12.01 2.73
CA CYS A 55 18.21 -11.46 3.37
C CYS A 55 19.46 -12.18 2.86
N ASP A 56 20.21 -11.52 1.98
CA ASP A 56 21.50 -12.02 1.51
C ASP A 56 22.65 -11.39 2.32
N LYS A 57 23.28 -12.21 3.16
CA LYS A 57 24.41 -11.80 4.01
C LYS A 57 25.60 -11.32 3.16
N GLU A 58 25.78 -11.83 1.95
CA GLU A 58 26.88 -11.41 1.08
C GLU A 58 26.66 -9.99 0.54
N ILE A 59 25.41 -9.66 0.20
CA ILE A 59 25.05 -8.30 -0.26
C ILE A 59 25.27 -7.30 0.87
N ILE A 60 24.82 -7.63 2.08
CA ILE A 60 25.02 -6.77 3.26
C ILE A 60 26.53 -6.57 3.52
N LYS A 61 27.34 -7.64 3.46
CA LYS A 61 28.79 -7.56 3.65
C LYS A 61 29.46 -6.69 2.58
N LYS A 62 29.11 -6.86 1.30
CA LYS A 62 29.63 -6.03 0.20
C LYS A 62 29.26 -4.56 0.36
N TYR A 63 28.05 -4.26 0.82
CA TYR A 63 27.62 -2.88 1.08
C TYR A 63 28.49 -2.23 2.17
N VAL A 64 28.71 -2.92 3.30
CA VAL A 64 29.53 -2.40 4.41
C VAL A 64 31.00 -2.23 4.02
N GLN A 65 31.57 -3.12 3.20
CA GLN A 65 32.97 -3.03 2.76
C GLN A 65 33.24 -1.89 1.76
N ASN A 66 32.23 -1.45 1.03
CA ASN A 66 32.34 -0.41 0.00
C ASN A 66 31.90 0.99 0.49
N GLN A 67 31.61 1.14 1.80
CA GLN A 67 31.43 2.43 2.46
C GLN A 67 32.77 2.93 3.01
#